data_AF-A0A2T1E3Y0-F1
#
_entry.id   AF-A0A2T1E3Y0-F1
#
_cell.length_a   1.000
_cell.length_b   1.000
_cell.length_c   1.000
_cell.angle_alpha   90.00
_cell.angle_beta   90.00
_cell.angle_gamma   90.00
#
_symmetry.space_group_name_H-M   'P 1'
#
loop_
_entity.id
_entity.type
_entity.pdbx_description
1 polymer ?
#
loop_
_entity_poly.entity_id
_entity_poly.type
_entity_poly.pdbx_seq_one_letter_code
_entity_poly.pdbx_strand_id
1 'polypeptide(L)'
;MCIRDSRTGGGFRQFDERVLARLAFIKRSQSLGLSLQEIGELLKVYDRGQLPCDDVKDRLENKIVEIDKQVDELLTLRSELGGILSGWENFPSLQPGTICPVIQKN
;
A
#
# COMPACT_ATOMS: atom_id res chain seq x y z
N MET A 1 12.57 43.61 -21.98
CA MET A 1 11.31 43.22 -22.65
C MET A 1 10.62 42.19 -21.76
N CYS A 2 9.46 42.54 -21.22
CA CYS A 2 8.84 41.86 -20.07
C CYS A 2 8.11 40.56 -20.46
N ILE A 3 8.23 39.53 -19.62
CA ILE A 3 7.51 38.26 -19.74
C ILE A 3 6.03 38.49 -19.44
N ARG A 4 5.15 38.13 -20.38
CA ARG A 4 3.70 38.25 -20.24
C ARG A 4 3.13 36.97 -19.61
N ASP A 5 2.58 37.15 -18.42
CA ASP A 5 1.76 36.19 -17.69
C ASP A 5 0.45 35.95 -18.45
N SER A 6 0.24 34.73 -18.94
CA SER A 6 -1.00 34.31 -19.60
C SER A 6 -1.98 33.76 -18.57
N ARG A 7 -2.55 34.62 -17.72
CA ARG A 7 -3.73 34.26 -16.93
C ARG A 7 -4.95 34.17 -17.83
N THR A 8 -5.35 32.95 -18.18
CA THR A 8 -6.62 32.70 -18.86
C THR A 8 -7.78 33.11 -17.93
N GLY A 9 -8.59 34.05 -18.40
CA GLY A 9 -9.83 34.47 -17.74
C GLY A 9 -10.84 33.33 -17.75
N GLY A 10 -10.95 32.64 -16.62
CA GLY A 10 -11.86 31.53 -16.39
C GLY A 10 -11.22 30.57 -15.41
N GLY A 11 -11.88 30.29 -14.27
CA GLY A 11 -11.34 29.50 -13.14
C GLY A 11 -11.08 28.01 -13.41
N PHE A 12 -10.69 27.65 -14.63
CA PHE A 12 -10.34 26.30 -15.03
C PHE A 12 -8.82 26.20 -15.19
N ARG A 13 -8.19 25.29 -14.43
CA ARG A 13 -6.78 24.94 -14.64
C ARG A 13 -6.67 24.25 -15.98
N GLN A 14 -6.05 24.92 -16.95
CA GLN A 14 -5.62 24.29 -18.19
C GLN A 14 -4.43 23.39 -17.85
N PHE A 15 -4.71 22.11 -17.63
CA PHE A 15 -3.67 21.13 -17.36
C PHE A 15 -3.00 20.76 -18.68
N ASP A 16 -1.73 21.13 -18.82
CA ASP A 16 -0.86 20.68 -19.90
C ASP A 16 -0.84 19.13 -19.95
N GLU A 17 -0.78 18.53 -21.13
CA GLU A 17 -0.80 17.06 -21.30
C GLU A 17 0.29 16.36 -20.48
N ARG A 18 1.42 17.04 -20.22
CA ARG A 18 2.49 16.53 -19.34
C ARG A 18 2.03 16.36 -17.89
N VAL A 19 1.16 17.23 -17.41
CA VAL A 19 0.59 17.15 -16.05
C VAL A 19 -0.38 15.98 -15.94
N LEU A 20 -1.17 15.73 -16.99
CA LEU A 20 -2.08 14.58 -17.04
C LEU A 20 -1.29 13.25 -17.03
N ALA A 21 -0.22 13.14 -17.84
CA ALA A 21 0.64 11.96 -17.85
C ALA A 21 1.28 11.71 -16.48
N ARG A 22 1.75 12.76 -15.80
CA ARG A 22 2.31 12.67 -14.44
C ARG A 22 1.28 12.19 -13.41
N LEU A 23 0.06 12.73 -13.46
CA LEU A 23 -1.02 12.31 -12.57
C LEU A 23 -1.44 10.86 -12.80
N ALA A 24 -1.51 10.42 -14.07
CA ALA A 24 -1.80 9.03 -14.42
C ALA A 24 -0.72 8.09 -13.86
N PHE A 25 0.56 8.46 -13.98
CA PHE A 25 1.67 7.71 -13.39
C PHE A 25 1.57 7.60 -11.87
N ILE A 26 1.29 8.72 -11.18
CA ILE A 26 1.13 8.73 -9.72
C ILE A 26 -0.02 7.81 -9.31
N LYS A 27 -1.19 7.94 -9.95
CA LYS A 27 -2.38 7.13 -9.64
C LYS A 27 -2.14 5.65 -9.85
N ARG A 28 -1.48 5.27 -10.95
CA ARG A 28 -1.14 3.88 -11.21
C ARG A 28 -0.14 3.34 -10.19
N SER A 29 0.90 4.10 -9.86
CA SER A 29 1.89 3.70 -8.86
C SER A 29 1.28 3.52 -7.47
N GLN A 30 0.35 4.40 -7.07
CA GLN A 30 -0.42 4.25 -5.83
C GLN A 30 -1.26 2.98 -5.82
N SER A 31 -1.92 2.64 -6.93
CA SER A 31 -2.71 1.40 -7.02
C SER A 31 -1.86 0.12 -6.92
N LEU A 32 -0.57 0.22 -7.26
CA LEU A 32 0.42 -0.86 -7.12
C LEU A 32 1.02 -0.91 -5.70
N GLY A 33 0.58 -0.04 -4.80
CA GLY A 33 1.00 -0.05 -3.40
C GLY A 33 2.34 0.64 -3.13
N LEU A 34 2.84 1.45 -4.08
CA LEU A 34 3.96 2.35 -3.84
C LEU A 34 3.50 3.55 -3.00
N SER A 35 4.33 3.95 -2.05
CA SER A 35 4.08 5.13 -1.22
C SER A 35 4.36 6.43 -1.98
N LEU A 36 3.79 7.54 -1.50
CA LEU A 36 4.01 8.86 -2.09
C LEU A 36 5.48 9.29 -2.09
N GLN A 37 6.26 8.85 -1.10
CA GLN A 37 7.68 9.14 -1.02
C GLN A 37 8.45 8.49 -2.17
N GLU A 38 8.19 7.20 -2.42
CA GLU A 38 8.82 6.43 -3.49
C GLU A 38 8.45 6.97 -4.87
N ILE A 39 7.17 7.29 -5.07
CA ILE A 39 6.70 7.93 -6.31
C ILE A 39 7.41 9.27 -6.54
N GLY A 40 7.62 10.04 -5.47
CA GLY A 40 8.38 11.30 -5.53
C GLY A 40 9.83 11.11 -5.97
N GLU A 41 10.49 10.04 -5.53
CA GLU A 41 11.87 9.71 -5.94
C GLU A 41 11.94 9.35 -7.43
N LEU A 42 11.01 8.52 -7.91
CA LEU A 42 10.90 8.16 -9.33
C LEU A 42 10.66 9.39 -10.21
N LEU A 43 9.77 10.29 -9.75
CA LEU A 43 9.50 11.54 -10.46
C LEU A 43 10.71 12.47 -10.50
N LYS A 44 11.55 12.51 -9.46
CA LYS A 44 12.80 13.30 -9.48
C LYS A 44 13.79 12.79 -10.53
N VAL A 45 13.87 11.48 -10.75
CA VAL A 45 14.71 10.89 -11.81
C VAL A 45 14.17 11.27 -13.19
N TYR A 46 12.86 11.16 -13.38
CA TYR A 46 12.18 11.59 -14.60
C TYR A 46 12.36 13.08 -14.89
N ASP A 47 12.25 13.93 -13.87
CA ASP A 47 12.45 15.38 -13.98
C ASP A 47 13.89 15.76 -14.37
N ARG A 48 14.87 14.86 -14.17
CA ARG A 48 16.25 15.00 -14.66
C ARG A 48 16.44 14.48 -16.09
N GLY A 49 15.39 14.03 -16.77
CA GLY A 49 15.43 13.50 -18.13
C GLY A 49 15.87 12.05 -18.23
N GLN A 50 15.89 11.30 -17.12
CA GLN A 50 16.25 9.89 -17.08
C GLN A 50 15.01 9.02 -16.84
N LEU A 51 14.98 7.82 -17.41
CA LEU A 51 13.89 6.89 -17.21
C LEU A 51 14.14 6.06 -15.94
N PRO A 52 13.28 6.11 -14.91
CA PRO A 52 13.47 5.35 -13.67
C PRO A 52 13.00 3.89 -13.79
N CYS A 53 13.16 3.26 -14.95
CA CYS A 53 12.57 1.94 -15.22
C CYS A 53 13.12 0.85 -14.30
N ASP A 54 14.43 0.86 -14.05
CA ASP A 54 15.07 -0.10 -13.15
C ASP A 54 14.65 0.13 -11.70
N ASP A 55 14.63 1.39 -11.24
CA ASP A 55 14.13 1.74 -9.89
C ASP A 55 12.66 1.33 -9.68
N VAL A 56 11.81 1.48 -10.70
CA VAL A 56 10.41 1.01 -10.64
C VAL A 56 10.37 -0.49 -10.49
N LYS A 57 11.17 -1.22 -11.27
CA LYS A 57 11.20 -2.68 -11.25
C LYS A 57 11.60 -3.20 -9.86
N ASP A 58 12.69 -2.69 -9.30
CA ASP A 58 13.19 -3.11 -7.99
C ASP A 58 12.16 -2.87 -6.89
N ARG A 59 11.44 -1.74 -6.95
CA ARG A 59 10.37 -1.44 -5.99
C ARG A 59 9.18 -2.38 -6.10
N LEU A 60 8.81 -2.76 -7.32
CA LEU A 60 7.73 -3.73 -7.55
C LEU A 60 8.12 -5.12 -7.06
N GLU A 61 9.36 -5.55 -7.30
CA GLU A 61 9.89 -6.82 -6.79
C GLU A 61 9.89 -6.85 -5.26
N ASN A 62 10.40 -5.78 -4.61
CA ASN A 62 10.33 -5.65 -3.15
C ASN A 62 8.90 -5.65 -2.63
N LYS A 63 7.97 -5.03 -3.36
CA LYS A 63 6.55 -5.00 -2.96
C LYS A 63 5.92 -6.39 -2.98
N ILE A 64 6.28 -7.21 -3.97
CA ILE A 64 5.84 -8.62 -4.04
C ILE A 64 6.35 -9.37 -2.81
N VAL A 65 7.62 -9.24 -2.47
CA VAL A 65 8.21 -9.90 -1.28
C VAL A 65 7.50 -9.49 0.01
N GLU A 66 7.19 -8.21 0.19
CA GLU A 66 6.45 -7.72 1.35
C GLU A 66 5.01 -8.26 1.41
N ILE A 67 4.35 -8.38 0.25
CA ILE A 67 3.00 -8.98 0.17
C ILE A 67 3.07 -10.45 0.54
N ASP A 68 4.04 -11.21 0.01
CA ASP A 68 4.19 -12.63 0.30
C ASP A 68 4.41 -12.88 1.79
N LYS A 69 5.21 -12.03 2.44
CA LYS A 69 5.40 -12.07 3.89
C LYS A 69 4.11 -11.82 4.67
N GLN A 70 3.33 -10.80 4.28
CA GLN A 70 2.04 -10.52 4.91
C GLN A 70 1.04 -11.68 4.71
N VAL A 71 1.07 -12.32 3.54
CA VAL A 71 0.24 -13.50 3.26
C VAL A 71 0.63 -14.64 4.19
N ASP A 72 1.92 -14.92 4.38
CA ASP A 72 2.39 -15.97 5.28
C ASP A 72 1.98 -15.72 6.75
N GLU A 73 2.13 -14.48 7.21
CA GLU A 73 1.66 -14.04 8.54
C GLU A 73 0.14 -14.24 8.71
N LEU A 74 -0.65 -13.84 7.70
CA LEU A 74 -2.10 -14.01 7.71
C LEU A 74 -2.53 -15.49 7.65
N LEU A 75 -1.80 -16.33 6.90
CA LEU A 75 -2.06 -17.76 6.85
C LEU A 75 -1.73 -18.45 8.18
N THR A 76 -0.64 -18.05 8.83
CA THR A 76 -0.27 -18.51 10.17
C THR A 76 -1.36 -18.17 11.18
N LEU A 77 -1.77 -16.90 11.24
CA LEU A 77 -2.85 -16.46 12.12
C LEU A 77 -4.17 -17.20 11.83
N ARG A 78 -4.50 -17.41 10.56
CA ARG A 78 -5.68 -18.20 10.16
C ARG A 78 -5.60 -19.63 10.69
N SER A 79 -4.42 -20.26 10.64
CA SER A 79 -4.20 -21.60 11.18
C SER A 79 -4.36 -21.65 12.69
N GLU A 80 -3.80 -20.67 13.41
CA GLU A 80 -3.96 -20.54 14.86
C GLU A 80 -5.44 -20.39 15.25
N LEU A 81 -6.16 -19.49 14.59
CA LEU A 81 -7.61 -19.31 14.78
C LEU A 81 -8.38 -20.60 14.47
N GLY A 82 -7.99 -21.33 13.42
CA GLY A 82 -8.57 -22.64 13.10
C GLY A 82 -8.34 -23.68 14.20
N GLY A 83 -7.14 -23.71 14.76
CA GLY A 83 -6.79 -24.57 15.90
C GLY A 83 -7.64 -24.27 17.13
N ILE A 84 -7.75 -22.98 17.49
CA ILE A 84 -8.59 -22.49 18.59
C ILE A 84 -10.06 -22.92 18.40
N LEU A 85 -10.59 -22.78 17.18
CA LEU A 85 -11.97 -23.17 16.87
C LEU A 85 -12.18 -24.69 16.88
N SER A 86 -11.18 -25.49 16.50
CA SER A 86 -11.29 -26.95 16.53
C SER A 86 -11.36 -27.53 17.94
N GLY A 87 -10.73 -26.86 18.91
CA GLY A 87 -10.80 -27.21 20.34
C GLY A 87 -12.00 -26.61 21.07
N TRP A 88 -12.97 -26.04 20.33
CA TRP A 88 -14.14 -25.41 20.90
C TRP A 88 -15.17 -26.46 21.36
N GLU A 89 -15.02 -26.95 22.59
CA GLU A 89 -15.96 -27.88 23.21
C GLU A 89 -16.95 -27.16 24.14
N ASN A 90 -18.02 -27.86 24.54
CA ASN A 90 -18.99 -27.35 25.52
C ASN A 90 -18.32 -27.25 26.90
N PHE A 91 -17.91 -26.04 27.30
CA PHE A 91 -17.28 -25.80 28.59
C PHE A 91 -18.30 -25.99 29.73
N PRO A 92 -18.16 -27.03 30.57
CA PRO A 92 -19.00 -27.16 31.74
C PRO A 92 -18.48 -26.18 32.80
N SER A 93 -19.30 -25.16 33.04
CA SER A 93 -19.19 -24.09 34.05
C SER A 93 -17.93 -23.20 34.05
N LEU A 94 -18.17 -21.90 34.19
CA LEU A 94 -17.15 -20.87 34.40
C LEU A 94 -16.40 -21.14 35.71
N GLN A 95 -15.09 -21.37 35.60
CA GLN A 95 -14.19 -21.41 36.76
C GLN A 95 -13.82 -19.97 37.17
N PRO A 96 -13.76 -19.64 38.47
CA PRO A 96 -13.34 -18.31 38.92
C PRO A 96 -11.94 -17.96 38.39
N GLY A 97 -11.81 -16.83 37.70
CA GLY A 97 -10.54 -16.36 37.12
C GLY A 97 -10.28 -16.77 35.67
N THR A 98 -11.16 -17.57 35.05
CA THR A 98 -11.08 -17.88 33.61
C THR A 98 -12.08 -17.02 32.83
N ILE A 99 -11.59 -16.22 31.88
CA ILE A 99 -12.41 -15.36 31.00
C ILE A 99 -12.86 -16.16 29.78
N CYS A 100 -11.93 -16.88 29.14
CA CYS A 100 -12.23 -17.76 28.03
C CYS A 100 -11.29 -18.97 28.05
N PRO A 101 -11.79 -20.17 28.38
CA PRO A 101 -10.97 -21.38 28.41
C PRO A 101 -10.36 -21.74 27.05
N VAL A 102 -10.91 -21.24 25.94
CA VAL A 102 -10.40 -21.52 24.59
C VAL A 102 -9.18 -20.67 24.26
N ILE A 103 -9.21 -19.38 24.60
CA ILE A 103 -8.15 -18.42 24.26
C ILE A 103 -6.97 -18.53 25.25
N GLN A 104 -7.24 -18.84 26.53
CA GLN A 104 -6.22 -18.83 27.59
C GLN A 104 -5.45 -20.17 27.72
N LYS A 105 -5.76 -21.19 26.91
CA LYS A 105 -5.16 -22.54 27.03
C LYS A 105 -3.95 -22.77 26.12
N ASN A 106 -3.45 -21.75 25.45
CA ASN A 106 -2.33 -21.85 24.50
C ASN A 106 -1.01 -21.46 25.16
#